data_AF-A0A4Q3ZFE7-F1
#
_entry.id   AF-A0A4Q3ZFE7-F1
#
_cell.length_a   1.000
_cell.length_b   1.000
_cell.length_c   1.000
_cell.angle_alpha   90.00
_cell.angle_beta   90.00
_cell.angle_gamma   90.00
#
_symmetry.space_group_name_H-M   'P 1'
#
loop_
_entity.id
_entity.type
_entity.pdbx_description
1 polymer ?
#
loop_
_entity_poly.entity_id
_entity_poly.type
_entity_poly.pdbx_seq_one_letter_code
_entity_poly.pdbx_strand_id
1 'polypeptide(L)'
;FDSGSAIVKPYMRELLRELGSVLTEVPNRLTVEGHTDAQPFPGGDKGYSNWELSADRANASRRELVAGGLSEARMLRVQGLAASKLLDAKDPNGALNRRISIIVMNRDAEDAVLKNVTEEPEADASGAETGKMPQTQASTPAR
;
A
#
# COMPACT_ATOMS: atom_id res chain seq x y z
N PHE A 1 16.31 -6.85 -4.95
CA PHE A 1 16.45 -5.38 -5.15
C PHE A 1 17.81 -4.95 -4.64
N ASP A 2 18.41 -3.91 -5.22
CA ASP A 2 19.57 -3.24 -4.62
C ASP A 2 19.14 -2.28 -3.50
N SER A 3 20.09 -1.88 -2.65
CA SER A 3 19.82 -0.88 -1.61
C SER A 3 19.29 0.41 -2.23
N GLY A 4 18.21 0.96 -1.67
CA GLY A 4 17.54 2.16 -2.18
C GLY A 4 16.84 2.03 -3.54
N SER A 5 16.85 0.84 -4.17
CA SER A 5 16.29 0.65 -5.52
C SER A 5 15.01 -0.19 -5.51
N ALA A 6 14.06 0.18 -6.37
CA ALA A 6 12.87 -0.61 -6.70
C ALA A 6 13.06 -1.48 -7.97
N ILE A 7 14.29 -1.54 -8.50
CA ILE A 7 14.60 -2.37 -9.67
C ILE A 7 14.79 -3.83 -9.24
N VAL A 8 13.99 -4.70 -9.86
CA VAL A 8 14.04 -6.15 -9.65
C VAL A 8 15.35 -6.71 -10.23
N LYS A 9 16.06 -7.51 -9.45
CA LYS A 9 17.27 -8.20 -9.92
C LYS A 9 16.91 -9.38 -10.83
N PRO A 10 17.79 -9.76 -11.80
CA PRO A 10 17.50 -10.84 -12.73
C PRO A 10 17.02 -12.14 -12.08
N TYR A 11 17.73 -12.64 -11.06
CA TYR A 11 17.33 -13.86 -10.35
C TYR A 11 15.93 -13.77 -9.71
N MET A 12 15.55 -12.57 -9.23
CA MET A 12 14.28 -12.35 -8.55
C MET A 12 13.14 -12.23 -9.57
N ARG A 13 13.44 -11.65 -10.74
CA ARG A 13 12.52 -11.63 -11.88
C ARG A 13 12.20 -13.05 -12.33
N GLU A 14 13.21 -13.90 -12.51
CA GLU A 14 13.03 -15.29 -12.90
C GLU A 14 12.15 -16.04 -11.89
N LEU A 15 12.50 -15.93 -10.60
CA LEU A 15 11.73 -16.54 -9.51
C LEU A 15 10.25 -16.09 -9.49
N LEU A 16 9.98 -14.78 -9.61
CA LEU A 16 8.60 -14.30 -9.59
C LEU A 16 7.81 -14.73 -10.82
N ARG A 17 8.45 -14.85 -11.98
CA ARG A 17 7.76 -15.31 -13.18
C ARG A 17 7.38 -16.78 -13.07
N GLU A 18 8.29 -17.60 -12.55
CA GLU A 18 8.01 -19.01 -12.26
C GLU A 18 6.89 -19.14 -11.21
N LEU A 19 6.96 -18.37 -10.12
CA LEU A 19 5.90 -18.33 -9.11
C LEU A 19 4.56 -17.86 -9.70
N GLY A 20 4.58 -16.85 -10.57
CA GLY A 20 3.40 -16.35 -11.27
C GLY A 20 2.70 -17.45 -12.08
N SER A 21 3.48 -18.28 -12.78
CA SER A 21 2.99 -19.44 -13.52
C SER A 21 2.34 -20.47 -12.59
N VAL A 22 3.00 -20.84 -11.48
CA VAL A 22 2.48 -21.83 -10.52
C VAL A 22 1.19 -21.33 -9.86
N LEU A 23 1.10 -20.04 -9.53
CA LEU A 23 -0.08 -19.44 -8.89
C LEU A 23 -1.33 -19.41 -9.79
N THR A 24 -1.19 -19.71 -11.08
CA THR A 24 -2.34 -19.88 -11.99
C THR A 24 -3.16 -21.14 -11.69
N GLU A 25 -2.57 -22.14 -11.04
CA GLU A 25 -3.21 -23.43 -10.75
C GLU A 25 -4.27 -23.34 -9.64
N VAL A 26 -4.19 -22.32 -8.80
CA VAL A 26 -5.18 -22.03 -7.75
C VAL A 26 -6.03 -20.82 -8.14
N PRO A 27 -7.30 -20.71 -7.74
CA PRO A 27 -8.17 -19.58 -8.08
C PRO A 27 -8.09 -18.38 -7.12
N ASN A 28 -7.34 -18.51 -6.03
CA ASN A 28 -7.30 -17.57 -4.90
C ASN A 28 -6.73 -16.19 -5.26
N ARG A 29 -7.34 -15.10 -4.80
CA ARG A 29 -6.74 -13.76 -4.94
C ARG A 29 -5.51 -13.58 -4.05
N LEU A 30 -4.70 -12.59 -4.37
CA LEU A 30 -3.37 -12.39 -3.79
C LEU A 30 -3.21 -10.96 -3.25
N THR A 31 -2.52 -10.84 -2.12
CA THR A 31 -2.00 -9.56 -1.62
C THR A 31 -0.49 -9.56 -1.69
N VAL A 32 0.11 -8.48 -2.21
CA VAL A 32 1.56 -8.30 -2.26
C VAL A 32 1.95 -7.14 -1.34
N GLU A 33 2.81 -7.42 -0.37
CA GLU A 33 3.32 -6.41 0.56
C GLU A 33 4.83 -6.23 0.37
N GLY A 34 5.26 -4.97 0.35
CA GLY A 34 6.67 -4.61 0.40
C GLY A 34 7.06 -4.18 1.81
N HIS A 35 8.23 -4.66 2.24
CA HIS A 35 8.82 -4.33 3.53
C HIS A 35 10.27 -3.84 3.33
N THR A 36 10.69 -2.87 4.12
CA THR A 36 12.08 -2.40 4.20
C THR A 36 12.64 -2.65 5.59
N ASP A 37 13.94 -2.45 5.73
CA ASP A 37 14.55 -2.31 7.05
C ASP A 37 14.25 -0.92 7.64
N ALA A 38 14.66 -0.73 8.90
CA ALA A 38 14.53 0.53 9.62
C ALA A 38 15.59 1.58 9.24
N GLN A 39 16.52 1.24 8.34
CA GLN A 39 17.56 2.19 7.94
C GLN A 39 16.92 3.33 7.14
N PRO A 40 17.15 4.60 7.51
CA PRO A 40 16.58 5.74 6.79
C PRO A 40 16.96 5.71 5.31
N PHE A 41 15.99 5.94 4.44
CA PHE A 41 16.25 6.05 3.01
C PHE A 41 17.16 7.28 2.75
N PRO A 42 18.28 7.13 2.02
CA PRO A 42 19.16 8.25 1.71
C PRO A 42 18.42 9.35 0.93
N GLY A 43 18.37 10.56 1.48
CA GLY A 43 17.64 11.68 0.86
C GLY A 43 16.14 11.70 1.16
N GLY A 44 15.69 10.99 2.22
CA GLY A 44 14.31 10.93 2.70
C GLY A 44 13.59 12.28 2.82
N ASP A 45 14.33 13.33 3.16
CA ASP A 45 13.80 14.70 3.32
C ASP A 45 13.29 15.32 2.01
N LYS A 46 13.58 14.70 0.86
CA LYS A 46 13.10 15.15 -0.47
C LYS A 46 11.76 14.52 -0.86
N GLY A 47 11.09 13.82 0.06
CA GLY A 47 9.74 13.28 -0.11
C GLY A 47 9.67 11.82 -0.55
N TYR A 48 10.81 11.19 -0.87
CA TYR A 48 10.86 9.74 -1.16
C TYR A 48 11.51 9.01 0.01
N SER A 49 10.77 8.09 0.62
CA SER A 49 11.14 7.41 1.85
C SER A 49 11.01 5.89 1.71
N ASN A 50 11.18 5.18 2.83
CA ASN A 50 10.92 3.75 2.90
C ASN A 50 9.45 3.39 2.60
N TRP A 51 8.51 4.32 2.78
CA TRP A 51 7.12 4.12 2.39
C TRP A 51 6.98 3.94 0.89
N GLU A 52 7.47 4.91 0.11
CA GLU A 52 7.47 4.87 -1.35
C GLU A 52 8.27 3.67 -1.87
N LEU A 53 9.48 3.45 -1.32
CA LEU A 53 10.32 2.31 -1.71
C LEU A 53 9.63 0.96 -1.52
N SER A 54 8.95 0.79 -0.39
CA SER A 54 8.25 -0.46 -0.09
C SER A 54 7.08 -0.70 -1.06
N ALA A 55 6.28 0.33 -1.35
CA ALA A 55 5.18 0.25 -2.30
C ALA A 55 5.66 0.00 -3.74
N ASP A 56 6.73 0.68 -4.15
CA ASP A 56 7.30 0.52 -5.49
C ASP A 56 7.88 -0.87 -5.72
N ARG A 57 8.54 -1.45 -4.71
CA ARG A 57 9.04 -2.84 -4.76
C ARG A 57 7.91 -3.86 -4.79
N ALA A 58 6.82 -3.61 -4.06
CA ALA A 58 5.62 -4.44 -4.10
C ALA A 58 5.00 -4.42 -5.51
N ASN A 59 4.87 -3.24 -6.11
CA ASN A 59 4.38 -3.07 -7.48
C ASN A 59 5.32 -3.66 -8.54
N ALA A 60 6.63 -3.52 -8.36
CA ALA A 60 7.60 -4.14 -9.25
C ALA A 60 7.48 -5.67 -9.22
N SER A 61 7.29 -6.25 -8.03
CA SER A 61 7.03 -7.68 -7.87
C SER A 61 5.71 -8.10 -8.52
N ARG A 62 4.64 -7.33 -8.31
CA ARG A 62 3.34 -7.55 -8.98
C ARG A 62 3.48 -7.64 -10.50
N ARG A 63 4.22 -6.71 -11.12
CA ARG A 63 4.43 -6.71 -12.58
C ARG A 63 5.14 -7.96 -13.07
N GLU A 64 6.12 -8.46 -12.33
CA GLU A 64 6.84 -9.67 -12.71
C GLU A 64 6.00 -10.94 -12.51
N LEU A 65 5.14 -11.00 -11.47
CA LEU A 65 4.15 -12.07 -11.32
C LEU A 65 3.18 -12.11 -12.51
N VAL A 66 2.69 -10.95 -12.94
CA VAL A 66 1.80 -10.84 -14.12
C VAL A 66 2.53 -11.23 -15.41
N ALA A 67 3.79 -10.81 -15.56
CA ALA A 67 4.64 -11.24 -16.68
C ALA A 67 4.91 -12.76 -16.67
N GLY A 68 4.78 -13.42 -15.52
CA GLY A 68 4.83 -14.88 -15.37
C GLY A 68 3.54 -15.61 -15.75
N GLY A 69 2.47 -14.90 -16.12
CA GLY A 69 1.19 -15.48 -16.54
C GLY A 69 0.05 -15.33 -15.53
N LEU A 70 0.31 -14.77 -14.35
CA LEU A 70 -0.73 -14.49 -13.38
C LEU A 70 -1.67 -13.38 -13.90
N SER A 71 -2.98 -13.63 -13.92
CA SER A 71 -3.94 -12.60 -14.29
C SER A 71 -3.89 -11.40 -13.34
N GLU A 72 -3.89 -10.17 -13.88
CA GLU A 72 -3.91 -8.95 -13.07
C GLU A 72 -5.15 -8.86 -12.18
N ALA A 73 -6.29 -9.43 -12.60
CA ALA A 73 -7.52 -9.49 -11.82
C ALA A 73 -7.40 -10.35 -10.54
N ARG A 74 -6.32 -11.12 -10.39
CA ARG A 74 -6.03 -11.91 -9.18
C ARG A 74 -5.34 -11.08 -8.10
N MET A 75 -4.90 -9.86 -8.40
CA MET A 75 -4.34 -8.95 -7.41
C MET A 75 -5.45 -8.25 -6.64
N LEU A 76 -5.63 -8.66 -5.37
CA LEU A 76 -6.57 -8.02 -4.47
C LEU A 76 -6.03 -6.69 -3.96
N ARG A 77 -4.75 -6.66 -3.56
CA ARG A 77 -4.14 -5.47 -2.97
C ARG A 77 -2.63 -5.46 -3.09
N VAL A 78 -2.06 -4.26 -3.19
CA VAL A 78 -0.62 -4.02 -3.09
C VAL A 78 -0.38 -3.01 -1.97
N GLN A 79 0.58 -3.28 -1.08
CA GLN A 79 0.85 -2.43 0.07
C GLN A 79 2.35 -2.17 0.24
N GLY A 80 2.70 -0.93 0.59
CA GLY A 80 4.00 -0.59 1.14
C GLY A 80 3.88 -0.43 2.66
N LEU A 81 4.68 -1.19 3.41
CA LEU A 81 4.66 -1.16 4.87
C LEU A 81 5.93 -0.56 5.48
N ALA A 82 6.88 -0.10 4.66
CA ALA A 82 8.16 0.44 5.11
C ALA A 82 8.81 -0.47 6.18
N ALA A 83 9.24 0.14 7.29
CA ALA A 83 9.78 -0.54 8.47
C ALA A 83 8.73 -0.80 9.57
N SER A 84 7.43 -0.61 9.29
CA SER A 84 6.37 -0.72 10.31
C SER A 84 6.15 -2.15 10.83
N LYS A 85 6.54 -3.16 10.05
CA LYS A 85 6.45 -4.59 10.40
C LYS A 85 7.78 -5.31 10.14
N LEU A 86 8.72 -5.16 11.07
CA LEU A 86 9.99 -5.88 11.05
C LEU A 86 9.78 -7.38 11.25
N LEU A 87 10.47 -8.19 10.46
CA LEU A 87 10.51 -9.65 10.64
C LEU A 87 11.41 -10.01 11.81
N ASP A 88 12.59 -9.37 11.87
CA ASP A 88 13.49 -9.44 13.01
C ASP A 88 13.56 -8.07 13.70
N ALA A 89 12.88 -7.97 14.83
CA ALA A 89 12.89 -6.77 15.66
C ALA A 89 14.18 -6.61 16.46
N LYS A 90 15.01 -7.66 16.60
CA LYS A 90 16.29 -7.61 17.30
C LYS A 90 17.37 -6.95 16.46
N ASP A 91 17.30 -7.10 15.14
CA ASP A 91 18.11 -6.37 14.17
C ASP A 91 17.23 -5.59 13.19
N PRO A 92 16.76 -4.38 13.56
CA PRO A 92 15.87 -3.57 12.72
C PRO A 92 16.48 -3.19 11.36
N ASN A 93 17.82 -3.11 11.28
CA ASN A 93 18.55 -2.77 10.05
C ASN A 93 18.95 -4.01 9.24
N GLY A 94 18.57 -5.20 9.72
CA GLY A 94 18.92 -6.48 9.13
C GLY A 94 18.35 -6.67 7.73
N ALA A 95 19.11 -7.37 6.88
CA ALA A 95 18.72 -7.66 5.51
C ALA A 95 17.42 -8.46 5.39
N LEU A 96 17.09 -9.25 6.42
CA LEU A 96 15.88 -10.07 6.49
C LEU A 96 14.59 -9.23 6.51
N ASN A 97 14.66 -7.98 6.97
CA ASN A 97 13.51 -7.09 6.99
C ASN A 97 13.15 -6.57 5.58
N ARG A 98 14.12 -6.55 4.64
CA ARG A 98 13.93 -6.18 3.24
C ARG A 98 13.32 -7.33 2.43
N ARG A 99 12.01 -7.54 2.55
CA ARG A 99 11.29 -8.67 1.94
C ARG A 99 10.05 -8.25 1.16
N ILE A 100 9.61 -9.14 0.29
CA ILE A 100 8.29 -9.09 -0.36
C ILE A 100 7.48 -10.25 0.19
N SER A 101 6.30 -9.94 0.73
CA SER A 101 5.34 -10.96 1.17
C SER A 101 4.28 -11.13 0.10
N ILE A 102 4.04 -12.37 -0.33
CA ILE A 102 2.96 -12.71 -1.25
C ILE A 102 2.01 -13.61 -0.47
N ILE A 103 0.79 -13.10 -0.24
CA ILE A 103 -0.22 -13.75 0.58
C ILE A 103 -1.32 -14.29 -0.33
N VAL A 104 -1.52 -15.60 -0.31
CA VAL A 104 -2.61 -16.28 -1.02
C VAL A 104 -3.84 -16.29 -0.12
N MET A 105 -4.90 -15.60 -0.54
CA MET A 105 -6.07 -15.38 0.28
C MET A 105 -7.00 -16.59 0.22
N ASN A 106 -7.45 -17.08 1.38
CA ASN A 106 -8.64 -17.93 1.41
C ASN A 106 -9.90 -17.06 1.21
N ARG A 107 -11.06 -17.72 1.05
CA ARG A 107 -12.32 -17.02 0.74
C ARG A 107 -12.74 -16.05 1.85
N ASP A 108 -12.64 -16.48 3.11
CA ASP A 108 -13.02 -15.63 4.25
C ASP A 108 -12.16 -14.37 4.36
N ALA A 109 -10.85 -14.49 4.13
CA ALA A 109 -9.94 -13.34 4.17
C ALA A 109 -10.14 -12.40 2.98
N GLU A 110 -10.47 -12.94 1.80
CA GLU A 110 -10.85 -12.12 0.65
C GLU A 110 -12.13 -11.32 0.94
N ASP A 111 -13.18 -11.98 1.44
CA ASP A 111 -14.47 -11.36 1.75
C ASP A 111 -14.33 -10.27 2.83
N ALA A 112 -13.51 -10.52 3.86
CA ALA A 112 -13.23 -9.54 4.90
C ALA A 112 -12.56 -8.26 4.34
N VAL A 113 -11.64 -8.41 3.37
CA VAL A 113 -11.01 -7.25 2.72
C VAL A 113 -12.03 -6.49 1.87
N LEU A 114 -12.89 -7.18 1.12
CA LEU A 114 -13.88 -6.54 0.26
C LEU A 114 -14.97 -5.80 1.06
N LYS A 115 -15.45 -6.37 2.17
CA LYS A 115 -16.43 -5.71 3.05
C LYS A 115 -15.94 -4.36 3.58
N ASN A 116 -14.69 -4.32 4.04
CA ASN A 116 -14.05 -3.10 4.54
C ASN A 116 -13.88 -2.00 3.48
N VAL A 117 -13.98 -2.32 2.18
CA VAL A 117 -13.90 -1.33 1.08
C VAL A 117 -15.29 -0.80 0.72
N THR A 118 -16.33 -1.61 0.85
CA THR A 118 -17.72 -1.22 0.56
C THR A 118 -18.42 -0.50 1.70
N GLU A 119 -17.96 -0.71 2.95
CA GLU A 119 -18.44 0.02 4.12
C GLU A 119 -17.64 1.32 4.26
N GLU A 120 -17.87 2.31 3.39
CA GLU A 120 -17.54 3.70 3.73
C GLU A 120 -18.40 4.13 4.93
N PRO A 121 -17.85 4.89 5.90
CA PRO A 121 -18.69 5.51 6.90
C PRO A 121 -19.60 6.49 6.17
N GLU A 122 -20.91 6.29 6.22
CA GLU A 122 -21.87 7.37 6.00
C GLU A 122 -21.48 8.48 6.98
N ALA A 123 -20.71 9.46 6.50
CA ALA A 123 -20.41 10.65 7.23
C ALA A 123 -21.76 11.30 7.53
N ASP A 124 -22.08 11.33 8.82
CA ASP A 124 -23.24 11.98 9.40
C ASP A 124 -23.34 13.43 8.88
N ALA A 125 -24.09 13.59 7.79
CA ALA A 125 -24.46 14.86 7.22
C ALA A 125 -25.77 15.36 7.85
N SER A 126 -25.90 15.25 9.18
CA SER A 126 -26.96 15.87 9.96
C SER A 126 -26.37 16.89 10.92
N GLY A 127 -25.98 18.05 10.38
CA GLY A 127 -25.48 19.15 11.19
C GLY A 127 -25.30 20.49 10.47
N ALA A 128 -26.07 20.76 9.41
CA ALA A 128 -26.17 22.09 8.84
C ALA A 128 -27.40 22.80 9.43
N GLU A 129 -27.30 23.27 10.67
CA GLU A 129 -28.26 24.25 11.20
C GLU A 129 -28.16 25.54 10.39
N THR A 130 -29.14 25.73 9.52
CA THR A 130 -29.48 27.02 8.93
C THR A 130 -29.88 28.00 10.03
N GLY A 131 -29.00 28.95 10.35
CA GLY A 131 -29.22 29.97 11.39
C GLY A 131 -28.75 31.37 10.98
N LYS A 132 -29.54 32.03 10.13
CA LYS A 132 -29.80 33.49 10.07
C LYS A 132 -28.60 34.47 9.98
N MET A 133 -28.46 35.10 8.82
CA MET A 133 -27.71 36.35 8.61
C MET A 133 -28.21 37.47 9.53
N PRO A 134 -27.36 38.29 10.15
CA PRO A 134 -27.77 39.57 10.71
C PRO A 134 -27.83 40.64 9.61
N GLN A 135 -29.00 41.28 9.50
CA GLN A 135 -29.23 42.45 8.66
C GLN A 135 -28.54 43.70 9.23
N THR A 136 -28.05 44.51 8.30
CA THR A 136 -27.41 45.82 8.44
C THR A 136 -28.19 46.83 9.30
N GLN A 137 -27.48 47.60 10.14
CA GLN A 137 -27.86 48.99 10.43
C GLN A 137 -26.65 49.91 10.30
N ALA A 138 -26.73 50.79 9.30
CA ALA A 138 -25.87 51.94 9.13
C ALA A 138 -26.40 53.08 10.02
N SER A 139 -25.54 53.66 10.85
CA SER A 139 -25.83 54.89 11.61
C SER A 139 -24.98 56.04 11.07
N THR A 140 -25.67 57.04 10.53
CA THR A 140 -25.18 58.35 10.06
C THR A 140 -24.47 59.13 11.16
N PRO A 141 -23.44 59.95 10.87
CA PRO A 141 -22.94 60.94 11.81
C PRO A 141 -23.68 62.28 11.62
N ALA A 142 -24.12 62.88 12.72
CA ALA A 142 -24.50 64.29 12.76
C ALA A 142 -24.14 64.86 14.15
N ARG A 143 -23.04 65.62 14.24
CA ARG A 143 -23.03 67.07 14.48
C ARG A 143 -21.61 67.58 14.71
#